data_AF-A0A8T4UX38-F1
#
_entry.id   AF-A0A8T4UX38-F1
#
_cell.length_a   1.000
_cell.length_b   1.000
_cell.length_c   1.000
_cell.angle_alpha   90.00
_cell.angle_beta   90.00
_cell.angle_gamma   90.00
#
_symmetry.space_group_name_H-M   'P 1'
#
loop_
_entity.id
_entity.type
_entity.pdbx_description
1 polymer ?
#
loop_
_entity_poly.entity_id
_entity_poly.type
_entity_poly.pdbx_seq_one_letter_code
_entity_poly.pdbx_strand_id
1 'polypeptide(L)'
;MEKMSIYAVAAFIAISGTVALGGRACNSHYNNRTETEQGYELISYTTGWLDGHTECVFYDDRTLDVRVQSPFSDGVTFIQDLDGDGQADRIRKQGSKAKSHALDSLLIRGYGQESNPTEFEEADRAIKECLAKR
;
A
#
# COMPACT_ATOMS: atom_id res chain seq x y z
N MET A 1 -46.36 -25.01 20.75
CA MET A 1 -45.30 -25.26 19.76
C MET A 1 -45.97 -25.65 18.45
N GLU A 2 -46.12 -24.72 17.52
CA GLU A 2 -46.64 -25.04 16.18
C GLU A 2 -45.63 -25.91 15.42
N LYS A 3 -46.09 -27.04 14.88
CA LYS A 3 -45.30 -27.90 14.02
C LYS A 3 -45.18 -27.23 12.65
N MET A 4 -43.97 -26.80 12.30
CA MET A 4 -43.68 -26.22 10.99
C MET A 4 -43.96 -27.25 9.89
N SER A 5 -44.71 -26.85 8.86
CA SER A 5 -45.09 -27.70 7.72
C SER A 5 -43.85 -28.25 6.99
N ILE A 6 -43.91 -29.50 6.54
CA ILE A 6 -42.80 -30.17 5.82
C ILE A 6 -42.37 -29.41 4.55
N TYR A 7 -43.30 -28.67 3.94
CA TYR A 7 -43.03 -27.80 2.80
C TYR A 7 -42.23 -26.54 3.18
N ALA A 8 -42.43 -26.02 4.40
CA ALA A 8 -41.65 -24.88 4.91
C ALA A 8 -40.20 -25.29 5.22
N VAL A 9 -39.99 -26.51 5.70
CA VAL A 9 -38.65 -27.08 5.94
C VAL A 9 -37.91 -27.29 4.60
N ALA A 10 -38.58 -27.86 3.61
CA ALA A 10 -37.99 -28.08 2.28
C ALA A 10 -37.62 -26.75 1.58
N ALA A 11 -38.49 -25.74 1.66
CA ALA A 11 -38.20 -24.41 1.13
C ALA A 11 -36.99 -23.77 1.83
N PHE A 12 -36.90 -23.89 3.16
CA PHE A 12 -35.78 -23.35 3.91
C PHE A 12 -34.44 -24.01 3.54
N ILE A 13 -34.41 -25.35 3.38
CA ILE A 13 -33.21 -26.09 2.96
C ILE A 13 -32.78 -25.72 1.54
N ALA A 14 -33.73 -25.59 0.61
CA ALA A 14 -33.42 -25.19 -0.76
C ALA A 14 -32.81 -23.77 -0.81
N ILE A 15 -33.40 -22.82 -0.09
CA ILE A 15 -32.90 -21.44 -0.03
C ILE A 15 -31.51 -21.40 0.59
N SER A 16 -31.34 -22.04 1.76
CA SER A 16 -30.05 -22.05 2.47
C SER A 16 -28.95 -22.78 1.70
N GLY A 17 -29.27 -23.87 0.99
CA GLY A 17 -28.34 -24.55 0.09
C GLY A 17 -27.89 -23.68 -1.09
N THR A 18 -28.83 -22.94 -1.71
CA THR A 18 -28.52 -22.05 -2.84
C THR A 18 -27.66 -20.86 -2.41
N VAL A 19 -27.95 -20.28 -1.24
CA VAL A 19 -27.14 -19.20 -0.65
C VAL A 19 -25.74 -19.68 -0.30
N ALA A 20 -25.60 -20.88 0.28
CA ALA A 20 -24.29 -21.43 0.63
C ALA A 20 -23.42 -21.74 -0.61
N LEU A 21 -24.02 -22.26 -1.68
CA LEU A 21 -23.33 -22.52 -2.94
C LEU A 21 -22.97 -21.23 -3.68
N GLY A 22 -23.87 -20.24 -3.72
CA GLY A 22 -23.61 -18.91 -4.27
C GLY A 22 -22.50 -18.19 -3.52
N GLY A 23 -22.50 -18.26 -2.18
CA GLY A 23 -21.44 -17.69 -1.34
C GLY A 23 -20.07 -18.32 -1.63
N ARG A 24 -20.01 -19.65 -1.82
CA ARG A 24 -18.77 -20.35 -2.20
C ARG A 24 -18.30 -19.97 -3.60
N ALA A 25 -19.20 -19.80 -4.56
CA ALA A 25 -18.86 -19.37 -5.92
C ALA A 25 -18.33 -17.92 -5.95
N CYS A 26 -18.96 -17.01 -5.21
CA CYS A 26 -18.48 -15.63 -5.07
C CYS A 26 -17.11 -15.57 -4.39
N ASN A 27 -16.91 -16.35 -3.32
CA ASN A 27 -15.65 -16.38 -2.60
C ASN A 27 -14.52 -16.98 -3.45
N SER A 28 -14.81 -18.00 -4.26
CA SER A 28 -13.84 -18.55 -5.21
C SER A 28 -13.51 -17.59 -6.35
N HIS A 29 -14.48 -16.81 -6.85
CA HIS A 29 -14.22 -15.79 -7.86
C HIS A 29 -13.37 -14.64 -7.30
N TYR A 30 -13.64 -14.22 -6.06
CA TYR A 30 -12.85 -13.20 -5.37
C TYR A 30 -11.43 -13.68 -5.06
N ASN A 31 -11.29 -14.93 -4.59
CA ASN A 31 -9.98 -15.51 -4.29
C ASN A 31 -9.16 -15.82 -5.56
N ASN A 32 -9.79 -16.20 -6.67
CA ASN A 32 -9.08 -16.38 -7.94
C ASN A 32 -8.56 -15.05 -8.50
N ARG A 33 -9.23 -13.92 -8.24
CA ARG A 33 -8.71 -12.59 -8.61
C ARG A 33 -7.47 -12.20 -7.82
N THR A 34 -7.34 -12.65 -6.57
CA THR A 34 -6.13 -12.40 -5.76
C THR A 34 -4.94 -13.27 -6.13
N GLU A 35 -5.12 -14.31 -6.96
CA GLU A 35 -4.04 -15.24 -7.34
C GLU A 35 -3.38 -14.94 -8.70
N THR A 36 -3.90 -14.04 -9.53
CA THR A 36 -3.42 -13.89 -10.92
C THR A 36 -2.83 -12.54 -11.34
N GLU A 37 -2.97 -11.47 -10.57
CA GLU A 37 -2.28 -10.20 -10.86
C GLU A 37 -1.63 -9.69 -9.58
N GLN A 38 -0.29 -9.64 -9.60
CA GLN A 38 0.45 -8.79 -8.66
C GLN A 38 0.01 -7.35 -8.95
N GLY A 39 -0.98 -6.85 -8.22
CA GLY A 39 -1.43 -5.45 -8.33
C GLY A 39 -0.38 -4.43 -7.87
N TYR A 40 0.85 -4.90 -7.67
CA TYR A 40 2.03 -4.10 -7.44
C TYR A 40 3.31 -4.83 -7.91
N GLU A 41 4.27 -4.07 -8.41
CA GLU A 41 5.64 -4.50 -8.66
C GLU A 41 6.53 -3.99 -7.51
N LEU A 42 7.36 -4.87 -6.94
CA LEU A 42 8.31 -4.50 -5.86
C LEU A 42 9.74 -4.60 -6.37
N ILE A 43 10.46 -3.49 -6.30
CA ILE A 43 11.91 -3.44 -6.53
C ILE A 43 12.59 -3.10 -5.23
N SER A 44 13.65 -3.84 -4.91
CA SER A 44 14.40 -3.65 -3.67
C SER A 44 15.89 -3.68 -3.95
N TYR A 45 16.62 -2.66 -3.50
CA TYR A 45 18.04 -2.53 -3.75
C TYR A 45 18.76 -1.78 -2.63
N THR A 46 20.06 -1.99 -2.55
CA THR A 46 20.96 -1.18 -1.73
C THR A 46 21.65 -0.14 -2.60
N THR A 47 21.79 1.08 -2.10
CA THR A 47 22.51 2.18 -2.78
C THR A 47 24.03 2.11 -2.57
N GLY A 48 24.48 1.27 -1.61
CA GLY A 48 25.87 1.04 -1.24
C GLY A 48 25.98 0.37 0.13
N TRP A 49 27.19 -0.01 0.58
CA TRP A 49 27.40 -0.61 1.92
C TRP A 49 27.13 0.38 3.08
N LEU A 50 27.15 1.69 2.79
CA LEU A 50 26.93 2.77 3.76
C LEU A 50 25.66 3.57 3.48
N ASP A 51 24.97 3.34 2.36
CA ASP A 51 23.89 4.23 1.90
C ASP A 51 22.48 3.71 2.22
N GLY A 52 22.39 2.46 2.68
CA GLY A 52 21.16 1.87 3.20
C GLY A 52 20.40 1.02 2.19
N HIS A 53 19.10 0.85 2.46
CA HIS A 53 18.19 -0.01 1.71
C HIS A 53 17.01 0.79 1.19
N THR A 54 16.66 0.58 -0.07
CA THR A 54 15.51 1.21 -0.72
C THR A 54 14.54 0.16 -1.24
N GLU A 55 13.25 0.35 -0.98
CA GLU A 55 12.14 -0.43 -1.53
C GLU A 55 11.22 0.50 -2.33
N CYS A 56 10.89 0.10 -3.55
CA CYS A 56 9.98 0.80 -4.45
C CYS A 56 8.80 -0.13 -4.75
N VAL A 57 7.58 0.29 -4.43
CA VAL A 57 6.34 -0.43 -4.71
C VAL A 57 5.59 0.35 -5.78
N PHE A 58 5.53 -0.18 -7.00
CA PHE A 58 4.76 0.41 -8.09
C PHE A 58 3.39 -0.23 -8.13
N TYR A 59 2.33 0.57 -8.20
CA TYR A 59 0.97 0.07 -8.33
C TYR A 59 0.48 0.22 -9.78
N ASP A 60 -0.58 -0.53 -10.14
CA ASP A 60 -1.14 -0.53 -11.50
C ASP A 60 -1.71 0.83 -11.94
N ASP A 61 -2.11 1.66 -10.98
CA ASP A 61 -2.62 3.02 -11.21
C ASP A 61 -1.51 4.06 -11.44
N ARG A 62 -0.25 3.61 -11.52
CA ARG A 62 0.98 4.39 -11.68
C ARG A 62 1.44 5.13 -10.42
N THR A 63 0.77 4.93 -9.28
CA THR A 63 1.27 5.43 -8.00
C THR A 63 2.49 4.63 -7.55
N LEU A 64 3.29 5.25 -6.68
CA LEU A 64 4.56 4.70 -6.22
C LEU A 64 4.78 5.01 -4.73
N ASP A 65 5.07 3.96 -3.96
CA ASP A 65 5.61 4.10 -2.61
C ASP A 65 7.10 3.80 -2.60
N VAL A 66 7.91 4.71 -2.05
CA VAL A 66 9.35 4.52 -1.83
C VAL A 66 9.65 4.50 -0.33
N ARG A 67 10.44 3.53 0.10
CA ARG A 67 10.92 3.41 1.48
C ARG A 67 12.43 3.44 1.49
N VAL A 68 13.00 4.42 2.19
CA VAL A 68 14.45 4.59 2.33
C VAL A 68 14.82 4.35 3.79
N GLN A 69 15.60 3.30 4.02
CA GLN A 69 16.15 2.95 5.32
C GLN A 69 17.64 3.30 5.34
N SER A 70 18.04 4.28 6.16
CA SER A 70 19.45 4.62 6.34
C SER A 70 20.11 3.62 7.32
N PRO A 71 21.35 3.18 7.07
CA PRO A 71 22.03 2.23 7.94
C PRO A 71 22.55 2.89 9.22
N PHE A 72 22.59 4.23 9.27
CA PHE A 72 23.07 5.02 10.41
C PHE A 72 21.95 5.67 11.21
N SER A 73 20.69 5.39 10.87
CA SER A 73 19.55 5.95 11.58
C SER A 73 18.55 4.85 11.92
N ASP A 74 17.96 4.91 13.11
CA ASP A 74 16.84 4.03 13.51
C ASP A 74 15.52 4.38 12.80
N GLY A 75 15.60 5.04 11.64
CA GLY A 75 14.49 5.65 10.94
C GLY A 75 14.33 5.14 9.51
N VAL A 76 13.07 5.06 9.07
CA VAL A 76 12.66 4.82 7.70
C VAL A 76 11.95 6.06 7.19
N THR A 77 12.34 6.53 6.02
CA THR A 77 11.62 7.59 5.30
C THR A 77 10.70 6.95 4.29
N PHE A 78 9.41 7.28 4.38
CA PHE A 78 8.39 6.90 3.40
C PHE A 78 8.14 8.09 2.50
N ILE A 79 8.20 7.87 1.19
CA ILE A 79 7.95 8.87 0.14
C ILE A 79 6.87 8.28 -0.75
N GLN A 80 5.91 9.09 -1.17
CA GLN A 80 4.77 8.61 -1.98
C GLN A 80 4.48 9.59 -3.10
N ASP A 81 4.31 9.02 -4.29
CA ASP A 81 3.72 9.63 -5.48
C ASP A 81 2.30 9.05 -5.61
N LEU A 82 1.31 9.87 -5.31
CA LEU A 82 -0.09 9.48 -5.18
C LEU A 82 -0.92 9.78 -6.44
N ASP A 83 -0.35 10.48 -7.42
CA ASP A 83 -1.01 10.81 -8.68
C ASP A 83 -0.25 10.31 -9.94
N GLY A 84 0.95 9.75 -9.75
CA GLY A 84 1.78 9.14 -10.77
C GLY A 84 2.53 10.16 -11.63
N ASP A 85 2.78 11.36 -11.13
CA ASP A 85 3.48 12.43 -11.86
C ASP A 85 5.02 12.33 -11.77
N GLY A 86 5.53 11.38 -10.99
CA GLY A 86 6.96 11.19 -10.75
C GLY A 86 7.56 12.17 -9.74
N GLN A 87 6.73 12.81 -8.92
CA GLN A 87 7.12 13.69 -7.82
C GLN A 87 6.54 13.21 -6.49
N ALA A 88 7.21 13.57 -5.39
CA ALA A 88 6.77 13.20 -4.06
C ALA A 88 5.62 14.10 -3.61
N ASP A 89 4.42 13.55 -3.45
CA ASP A 89 3.29 14.22 -2.81
C ASP A 89 3.41 14.26 -1.31
N ARG A 90 3.92 13.16 -0.72
CA ARG A 90 3.91 12.94 0.73
C ARG A 90 5.21 12.32 1.20
N ILE A 91 5.79 12.90 2.24
CA ILE A 91 6.99 12.39 2.91
C ILE A 91 6.68 12.17 4.39
N ARG A 92 6.98 10.99 4.92
CA ARG A 92 6.79 10.65 6.34
C ARG A 92 8.04 9.97 6.88
N LYS A 93 8.64 10.55 7.92
CA LYS A 93 9.79 9.94 8.61
C LYS A 93 9.31 9.15 9.83
N GLN A 94 9.63 7.86 9.91
CA GLN A 94 9.27 7.00 11.02
C GLN A 94 10.53 6.43 11.68
N GLY A 95 10.77 6.72 12.96
CA GLY A 95 11.84 6.13 13.76
C GLY A 95 11.42 5.92 15.21
N SER A 96 12.35 5.46 16.06
CA SER A 96 12.11 5.23 17.49
C SER A 96 11.53 6.44 18.23
N LYS A 97 11.90 7.66 17.81
CA LYS A 97 11.37 8.95 18.32
C LYS A 97 10.08 9.44 17.63
N ALA A 98 9.69 8.84 16.50
CA ALA A 98 8.54 9.31 15.72
C ALA A 98 7.18 8.84 16.28
N LYS A 99 7.15 7.82 17.15
CA LYS A 99 5.88 7.38 17.79
C LYS A 99 5.21 8.49 18.61
N SER A 100 5.98 9.45 19.13
CA SER A 100 5.48 10.60 19.87
C SER A 100 5.20 11.85 19.01
N HIS A 101 5.66 11.88 17.75
CA HIS A 101 5.61 13.05 16.85
C HIS A 101 5.25 12.66 15.39
N ALA A 102 4.37 11.68 15.23
CA ALA A 102 4.09 11.08 13.93
C ALA A 102 3.48 12.06 12.91
N LEU A 103 2.83 13.13 13.39
CA LEU A 103 2.27 14.20 12.55
C LEU A 103 3.30 15.30 12.26
N ASP A 104 4.22 15.60 13.18
CA ASP A 104 5.26 16.63 12.98
C ASP A 104 6.30 16.24 11.93
N SER A 105 6.34 14.95 11.57
CA SER A 105 7.25 14.37 10.59
C SER A 105 6.58 14.06 9.24
N LEU A 106 5.35 14.54 9.05
CA LEU A 106 4.59 14.43 7.82
C LEU A 106 4.70 15.73 7.00
N LEU A 107 5.26 15.64 5.80
CA LEU A 107 5.28 16.72 4.81
C LEU A 107 4.35 16.35 3.66
N ILE A 108 3.56 17.32 3.20
CA ILE A 108 2.67 17.20 2.03
C ILE A 108 3.04 18.34 1.08
N ARG A 109 3.32 18.04 -0.20
CA ARG A 109 3.89 19.01 -1.17
C ARG A 109 3.12 20.32 -1.21
N GLY A 110 1.79 20.24 -1.36
CA GLY A 110 0.91 21.42 -1.42
C GLY A 110 0.91 22.33 -0.19
N TYR A 111 1.46 21.89 0.95
CA TYR A 111 1.53 22.69 2.18
C TYR A 111 2.96 22.91 2.68
N GLY A 112 3.89 22.04 2.32
CA GLY A 112 5.21 21.96 2.92
C GLY A 112 6.36 22.33 1.99
N GLN A 113 6.14 22.38 0.67
CA GLN A 113 7.23 22.53 -0.30
C GLN A 113 7.98 23.85 -0.16
N GLU A 114 7.28 24.97 0.03
CA GLU A 114 7.93 26.29 0.20
C GLU A 114 8.81 26.34 1.46
N SER A 115 8.40 25.63 2.53
CA SER A 115 9.12 25.62 3.81
C SER A 115 10.21 24.54 3.89
N ASN A 116 10.12 23.50 3.06
CA ASN A 116 11.00 22.31 3.08
C ASN A 116 11.40 21.90 1.65
N PRO A 117 11.95 22.81 0.83
CA PRO A 117 12.20 22.52 -0.59
C PRO A 117 13.21 21.39 -0.78
N THR A 118 14.26 21.35 0.04
CA THR A 118 15.32 20.34 -0.03
C THR A 118 14.77 18.93 0.22
N GLU A 119 13.86 18.76 1.17
CA GLU A 119 13.25 17.47 1.46
C GLU A 119 12.45 16.93 0.26
N PHE A 120 11.75 17.80 -0.46
CA PHE A 120 11.02 17.41 -1.67
C PHE A 120 11.96 17.15 -2.85
N GLU A 121 13.05 17.92 -3.00
CA GLU A 121 14.06 17.64 -4.03
C GLU A 121 14.74 16.28 -3.83
N GLU A 122 15.09 15.94 -2.59
CA GLU A 122 15.66 14.63 -2.24
C GLU A 122 14.66 13.49 -2.47
N ALA A 123 13.40 13.71 -2.12
CA ALA A 123 12.33 12.74 -2.34
C ALA A 123 12.05 12.52 -3.84
N ASP A 124 12.04 13.59 -4.64
CA ASP A 124 11.89 13.51 -6.11
C ASP A 124 13.05 12.76 -6.75
N ARG A 125 14.26 12.93 -6.24
CA ARG A 125 15.43 12.15 -6.69
C ARG A 125 15.24 10.66 -6.39
N ALA A 126 14.77 10.30 -5.19
CA ALA A 126 14.53 8.91 -4.82
C ALA A 126 13.44 8.26 -5.70
N ILE A 127 12.35 8.99 -6.00
CA ILE A 127 11.32 8.53 -6.95
C ILE A 127 11.91 8.29 -8.34
N LYS A 128 12.69 9.25 -8.87
CA LYS A 128 13.34 9.10 -10.19
C LYS A 128 14.29 7.91 -10.24
N GLU A 129 15.02 7.65 -9.16
CA GLU A 129 15.89 6.47 -9.06
C GLU A 129 15.09 5.16 -9.08
N CYS A 130 13.98 5.09 -8.35
CA CYS A 130 13.05 3.95 -8.41
C CYS A 130 12.51 3.75 -9.83
N LEU A 131 11.99 4.82 -10.46
CA LEU A 131 11.46 4.78 -11.82
C LEU A 131 12.52 4.36 -12.86
N ALA A 132 13.78 4.73 -12.66
CA ALA A 132 14.88 4.32 -13.54
C ALA A 132 15.31 2.85 -13.36
N LYS A 133 14.88 2.18 -12.29
CA LYS A 133 15.18 0.78 -11.99
C LYS A 133 14.06 -0.19 -12.35
N ARG A 134 12.85 0.33 -12.56
CA ARG A 134 11.74 -0.37 -13.18
C ARG A 134 12.05 -0.63 -14.66
#